data_AF-G4ZX82-F1
#
_entry.id   AF-G4ZX82-F1
#
_cell.length_a   1.000
_cell.length_b   1.000
_cell.length_c   1.000
_cell.angle_alpha   90.00
_cell.angle_beta   90.00
_cell.angle_gamma   90.00
#
_symmetry.space_group_name_H-M   'P 1'
#
loop_
_entity.id
_entity.type
_entity.pdbx_description
1 polymer ?
#
loop_
_entity_poly.entity_id
_entity_poly.type
_entity_poly.pdbx_seq_one_letter_code
_entity_poly.pdbx_strand_id
1 'polypeptide(L)'
;VTVYNFSSTKANQGRKPYELYEGRKPDVSGLRHDPTAREALFLGYPEETTGYRLLDLVSGRIVESRDVKFREMWTVSGDYVSQLLRRSTLISQVWCYPLQFRM
;
A
#
# COMPACT_ATOMS: atom_id res chain seq x y z
N VAL A 1 9.60 -22.01 15.55
CA VAL A 1 9.58 -22.45 14.14
C VAL A 1 10.04 -21.27 13.30
N THR A 2 11.18 -21.37 12.65
CA THR A 2 11.71 -20.30 11.79
C THR A 2 11.10 -20.45 10.41
N VAL A 3 10.14 -19.59 10.07
CA VAL A 3 9.51 -19.58 8.74
C VAL A 3 10.35 -18.71 7.83
N TYR A 4 11.02 -19.32 6.85
CA TYR A 4 11.72 -18.57 5.81
C TYR A 4 10.70 -17.98 4.83
N ASN A 5 10.84 -16.70 4.52
CA ASN A 5 10.07 -16.05 3.46
C ASN A 5 10.56 -16.56 2.10
N PHE A 6 9.91 -17.59 1.57
CA PHE A 6 10.16 -18.10 0.22
C PHE A 6 9.35 -17.30 -0.79
N SER A 7 9.93 -16.25 -1.36
CA SER A 7 9.42 -15.69 -2.60
C SER A 7 9.42 -16.78 -3.68
N SER A 8 8.32 -16.94 -4.41
CA SER A 8 8.15 -18.01 -5.42
C SER A 8 9.23 -18.00 -6.50
N THR A 9 9.88 -16.86 -6.73
CA THR A 9 10.98 -16.72 -7.68
C THR A 9 12.28 -17.32 -7.14
N LYS A 10 12.60 -17.17 -5.86
CA LYS A 10 13.86 -17.69 -5.27
C LYS A 10 13.88 -19.22 -5.21
N ALA A 11 12.73 -19.84 -4.97
CA ALA A 11 12.60 -21.31 -4.98
C ALA A 11 12.81 -21.92 -6.39
N ASN A 12 12.55 -21.14 -7.44
CA ASN A 12 12.53 -21.59 -8.82
C ASN A 12 13.69 -21.02 -9.65
N GLN A 13 14.88 -20.86 -9.05
CA GLN A 13 16.08 -20.32 -9.72
C GLN A 13 15.84 -18.93 -10.37
N GLY A 14 15.04 -18.09 -9.74
CA GLY A 14 14.66 -16.78 -10.24
C GLY A 14 13.49 -16.77 -11.22
N ARG A 15 12.98 -17.94 -11.64
CA ARG A 15 11.85 -18.07 -12.58
C ARG A 15 10.52 -18.03 -11.85
N LYS A 16 9.50 -17.42 -12.44
CA LYS A 16 8.13 -17.44 -11.89
C LYS A 16 7.47 -18.79 -12.19
N PRO A 17 6.52 -19.28 -11.36
CA PRO A 17 5.77 -20.51 -11.63
C PRO A 17 5.17 -20.57 -13.05
N TYR A 18 4.63 -19.44 -13.54
CA TYR A 18 4.12 -19.33 -14.92
C TYR A 18 5.19 -19.59 -15.99
N GLU A 19 6.43 -19.11 -15.77
CA GLU A 19 7.54 -19.29 -16.72
C GLU A 19 8.07 -20.73 -16.75
N LEU A 20 7.86 -21.50 -15.67
CA LEU A 20 8.16 -22.93 -15.63
C LEU A 20 7.11 -23.74 -16.40
N TYR A 21 5.83 -23.34 -16.30
CA TYR A 21 4.73 -24.05 -16.94
C TYR A 21 4.65 -23.76 -18.45
N GLU A 22 4.70 -22.48 -18.84
CA GLU A 22 4.51 -22.04 -20.23
C GLU A 22 5.82 -21.94 -21.03
N GLY A 23 6.98 -22.04 -20.38
CA GLY A 23 8.29 -21.89 -21.01
C GLY A 23 8.60 -20.46 -21.52
N ARG A 24 7.67 -19.53 -21.40
CA ARG A 24 7.79 -18.12 -21.80
C ARG A 24 7.35 -17.18 -20.68
N LYS A 25 7.91 -15.97 -20.68
CA LYS A 25 7.42 -14.89 -19.82
C LYS A 25 6.04 -14.44 -20.32
N PRO A 26 5.06 -14.22 -19.44
CA PRO A 26 3.78 -13.68 -19.87
C PRO A 26 4.01 -12.32 -20.51
N ASP A 27 3.31 -12.05 -21.61
CA ASP A 27 3.36 -10.74 -22.22
C ASP A 27 2.61 -9.74 -21.33
N VAL A 28 3.39 -9.00 -20.54
CA VAL A 28 2.89 -7.94 -19.65
C VAL A 28 2.89 -6.58 -20.33
N SER A 29 3.19 -6.48 -21.62
CA SER A 29 3.13 -5.21 -22.37
C SER A 29 1.71 -4.61 -22.38
N GLY A 30 0.69 -5.47 -22.31
CA GLY A 30 -0.71 -5.09 -22.14
C GLY A 30 -1.14 -4.83 -20.69
N LEU A 31 -0.29 -5.18 -19.70
CA LEU A 31 -0.53 -4.89 -18.29
C LEU A 31 -0.23 -3.41 -18.04
N ARG A 32 -1.15 -2.54 -18.50
CA ARG A 32 -1.06 -1.10 -18.32
C ARG A 32 -0.73 -0.80 -16.86
N HIS A 33 0.27 0.07 -16.67
CA HIS A 33 0.31 0.87 -15.47
C HIS A 33 -1.01 1.64 -15.46
N ASP A 34 -1.93 1.26 -14.57
CA ASP A 34 -3.16 2.01 -14.39
C ASP A 34 -2.75 3.46 -14.12
N PRO A 35 -3.10 4.43 -14.96
CA PRO A 35 -2.76 5.83 -14.71
C PRO A 35 -3.47 6.35 -13.44
N THR A 36 -4.43 5.59 -12.93
CA THR A 36 -5.14 5.77 -11.67
C THR A 36 -4.37 5.22 -10.45
N ALA A 37 -3.23 4.53 -10.65
CA ALA A 37 -2.45 3.96 -9.57
C ALA A 37 -1.84 5.09 -8.71
N ARG A 38 -2.24 5.12 -7.44
CA ARG A 38 -1.79 6.11 -6.47
C ARG A 38 -0.61 5.56 -5.68
N GLU A 39 0.36 6.41 -5.42
CA GLU A 39 1.49 6.05 -4.56
C GLU A 39 1.02 6.04 -3.11
N ALA A 40 1.20 4.91 -2.44
CA ALA A 40 0.76 4.74 -1.07
C ALA A 40 1.75 3.88 -0.26
N LEU A 41 1.86 4.19 1.02
CA LEU A 41 2.66 3.42 1.98
C LEU A 41 1.82 2.30 2.59
N PHE A 42 2.37 1.11 2.66
CA PHE A 42 1.74 0.00 3.36
C PHE A 42 1.76 0.23 4.88
N LEU A 43 0.59 0.14 5.53
CA LEU A 43 0.45 0.27 6.98
C LEU A 43 0.15 -1.05 7.67
N GLY A 44 -0.60 -1.94 7.03
CA GLY A 44 -0.99 -3.21 7.63
C GLY A 44 -2.24 -3.81 6.99
N TYR A 45 -2.89 -4.69 7.74
CA TYR A 45 -4.10 -5.36 7.31
C TYR A 45 -5.32 -4.76 8.04
N PRO A 46 -6.44 -4.54 7.35
CA PRO A 46 -7.70 -4.21 7.99
C PRO A 46 -8.27 -5.42 8.73
N GLU A 47 -9.06 -5.15 9.77
CA GLU A 47 -9.63 -6.19 10.64
C GLU A 47 -10.84 -6.88 10.00
N GLU A 48 -11.66 -6.13 9.26
CA GLU A 48 -12.96 -6.60 8.75
C GLU A 48 -12.93 -7.00 7.27
N THR A 49 -11.98 -6.45 6.51
CA THR A 49 -11.89 -6.66 5.06
C THR A 49 -10.63 -7.45 4.72
N THR A 50 -10.73 -8.35 3.75
CA THR A 50 -9.51 -8.91 3.16
C THR A 50 -8.92 -7.83 2.26
N GLY A 51 -7.74 -7.31 2.59
CA GLY A 51 -7.16 -6.17 1.88
C GLY A 51 -5.95 -5.63 2.61
N TYR A 52 -5.48 -4.46 2.20
CA TYR A 52 -4.35 -3.77 2.82
C TYR A 52 -4.76 -2.35 3.20
N ARG A 53 -4.36 -1.91 4.39
CA ARG A 53 -4.40 -0.49 4.78
C ARG A 53 -3.18 0.20 4.20
N LEU A 54 -3.44 1.26 3.46
CA LEU A 54 -2.46 2.03 2.71
C LEU A 54 -2.60 3.50 3.08
N LEU A 55 -1.49 4.22 3.25
CA LEU A 55 -1.47 5.67 3.40
C LEU A 55 -1.21 6.31 2.03
N ASP A 56 -2.20 6.96 1.45
CA ASP A 56 -2.04 7.72 0.20
C ASP A 56 -1.07 8.89 0.44
N LEU A 57 0.05 8.89 -0.30
CA LEU A 57 1.13 9.88 -0.14
C LEU A 57 0.73 11.28 -0.60
N VAL A 58 -0.29 11.40 -1.45
CA VAL A 58 -0.76 12.69 -1.96
C VAL A 58 -1.81 13.29 -1.03
N SER A 59 -2.79 12.49 -0.61
CA SER A 59 -3.90 12.98 0.21
C SER A 59 -3.64 12.91 1.72
N GLY A 60 -2.71 12.06 2.18
CA GLY A 60 -2.47 11.79 3.60
C GLY A 60 -3.61 11.01 4.27
N ARG A 61 -4.48 10.37 3.49
CA ARG A 61 -5.60 9.56 3.99
C ARG A 61 -5.25 8.08 4.00
N ILE A 62 -5.84 7.37 4.94
CA ILE A 62 -5.79 5.90 4.97
C ILE A 62 -6.86 5.36 4.03
N VAL A 63 -6.45 4.49 3.12
CA VAL A 63 -7.28 3.84 2.11
C VAL A 63 -7.11 2.33 2.25
N GLU A 64 -8.19 1.58 2.06
CA GLU A 64 -8.18 0.12 2.02
C GLU A 64 -8.30 -0.35 0.57
N SER A 65 -7.39 -1.23 0.13
CA SER A 65 -7.45 -1.82 -1.22
C SER A 65 -6.83 -3.22 -1.25
N ARG A 66 -7.36 -4.08 -2.14
CA ARG A 66 -6.81 -5.42 -2.42
C ARG A 66 -5.77 -5.39 -3.55
N ASP A 67 -5.96 -4.50 -4.52
CA ASP A 67 -5.14 -4.44 -5.72
C ASP A 67 -3.94 -3.54 -5.51
N VAL A 68 -2.87 -4.12 -4.96
CA VAL A 68 -1.63 -3.41 -4.61
C VAL A 68 -0.44 -4.09 -5.27
N LYS A 69 0.40 -3.29 -5.95
CA LYS A 69 1.70 -3.75 -6.44
C LYS A 69 2.79 -3.26 -5.50
N PHE A 70 3.35 -4.16 -4.70
CA PHE A 70 4.41 -3.82 -3.75
C PHE A 70 5.72 -3.51 -4.49
N ARG A 71 6.30 -2.34 -4.19
CA ARG A 71 7.62 -1.91 -4.66
C ARG A 71 8.57 -1.81 -3.47
N GLU A 72 8.96 -2.96 -2.92
CA GLU A 72 9.80 -3.06 -1.70
C GLU A 72 11.22 -2.48 -1.85
N MET A 73 11.62 -2.09 -3.06
CA MET A 73 12.94 -1.51 -3.34
C MET A 73 13.05 -0.02 -2.96
N TRP A 74 11.92 0.67 -2.72
CA TRP A 74 11.89 2.12 -2.51
C TRP A 74 10.92 2.46 -1.37
N THR A 75 11.27 3.45 -0.56
CA THR A 75 10.40 4.04 0.47
C THR A 75 10.59 5.55 0.51
N VAL A 76 9.63 6.28 1.09
CA VAL A 76 9.73 7.73 1.29
C VAL A 76 10.48 8.08 2.58
N SER A 77 11.02 9.30 2.66
CA SER A 77 11.72 9.76 3.86
C SER A 77 10.76 9.91 5.06
N GLY A 78 11.27 9.62 6.26
CA GLY A 78 10.50 9.76 7.50
C GLY A 78 9.99 11.19 7.76
N ASP A 79 10.77 12.19 7.33
CA ASP A 79 10.38 13.60 7.43
C ASP A 79 9.13 13.90 6.60
N TYR A 80 9.06 13.35 5.39
CA TYR A 80 7.91 13.51 4.52
C TYR A 80 6.65 12.88 5.12
N VAL A 81 6.77 11.66 5.66
CA VAL A 81 5.66 10.98 6.35
C VAL A 81 5.18 11.80 7.55
N SER A 82 6.10 12.34 8.34
CA SER A 82 5.77 13.19 9.49
C SER A 82 5.02 14.45 9.08
N GLN A 83 5.44 15.11 7.99
CA GLN A 83 4.74 16.26 7.43
C GLN A 83 3.35 15.89 6.90
N LEU A 84 3.23 14.75 6.23
CA LEU A 84 1.97 14.25 5.68
C LEU A 84 0.94 13.95 6.78
N LEU A 85 1.37 13.29 7.86
CA LEU A 85 0.52 13.01 9.02
C LEU A 85 0.06 14.30 9.71
N ARG A 86 0.96 15.27 9.91
CA ARG A 86 0.61 16.59 10.47
C ARG A 86 -0.47 17.29 9.65
N ARG A 87 -0.38 17.25 8.32
CA ARG A 87 -1.37 17.84 7.41
C ARG A 87 -2.72 17.13 7.48
N SER A 88 -2.74 15.81 7.64
CA SER A 88 -3.97 15.01 7.74
C SER A 88 -4.76 15.34 9.02
N THR A 89 -4.08 15.56 10.15
CA THR A 89 -4.73 15.87 11.45
C THR A 89 -5.37 17.25 11.50
N LEU A 90 -4.86 18.23 10.75
CA LEU A 90 -5.41 19.59 10.71
C LEU A 90 -6.81 19.65 10.09
N ILE A 91 -7.19 18.68 9.25
CA ILE A 91 -8.54 18.60 8.66
C ILE A 91 -9.54 18.03 9.68
N SER A 92 -9.10 17.19 10.62
CA SER A 92 -9.93 16.62 11.68
C SER A 92 -10.28 17.64 12.78
N GLN A 93 -9.41 18.62 13.04
CA GLN A 93 -9.68 19.66 14.05
C GLN A 93 -10.72 20.70 13.60
N VAL A 94 -11.03 20.81 12.31
CA VAL A 94 -12.07 21.73 11.81
C VAL A 94 -13.50 21.16 12.02
N TRP A 95 -13.62 19.86 12.29
CA TRP A 95 -14.92 19.17 12.48
C TRP A 95 -15.19 18.69 13.92
N CYS A 96 -14.38 19.08 14.89
CA CYS A 96 -14.63 18.78 16.31
C CYS A 96 -14.71 20.07 17.13
N TYR A 97 -15.83 20.79 16.99
CA TYR A 97 -16.31 21.67 18.05
C TYR A 97 -17.17 20.81 18.98
N PRO A 98 -16.79 20.56 20.26
CA PRO A 98 -17.76 20.09 21.22
C PRO A 98 -18.75 21.23 21.46
N LEU A 99 -20.02 20.96 21.15
CA LEU A 99 -21.20 21.70 21.62
C LEU A 99 -21.00 22.10 23.08
N GLN A 100 -20.75 23.38 23.35
CA GLN A 100 -20.92 23.94 24.68
C GLN A 100 -22.42 24.04 24.95
N PHE A 101 -22.99 22.99 25.54
CA PHE A 101 -24.21 23.12 26.32
C PHE A 101 -23.90 24.01 27.52
N ARG A 102 -24.53 25.18 27.58
CA ARG A 102 -24.63 25.99 28.79
C ARG A 102 -26.11 26.08 29.13
N MET A 103 -26.49 25.44 30.24
CA MET A 103 -27.76 25.67 30.95
C MET A 103 -27.79 27.08 31.54
#